data_AF-A0A1S4BMT7-F1
#
_entry.id   AF-A0A1S4BMT7-F1
#
_cell.length_a   1.000
_cell.length_b   1.000
_cell.length_c   1.000
_cell.angle_alpha   90.00
_cell.angle_beta   90.00
_cell.angle_gamma   90.00
#
_symmetry.space_group_name_H-M   'P 1'
#
loop_
_entity.id
_entity.type
_entity.pdbx_description
1 polymer ?
#
loop_
_entity_poly.entity_id
_entity_poly.type
_entity_poly.pdbx_seq_one_letter_code
_entity_poly.pdbx_strand_id
1 'polypeptide(L)'
;MKYRSYRKKMKRLGEWGDHITLQAAADRYGVKICLVTSFRENGYIEILPKGIQPSRELWLSFWSEVHYNSLYEIGEVPARVRRKKHWLF
;
A
#
# COMPACT_ATOMS: atom_id res chain seq x y z
N MET A 1 -20.15 2.74 8.65
CA MET A 1 -20.59 3.60 7.51
C MET A 1 -21.35 2.76 6.49
N LYS A 2 -22.40 3.28 5.84
CA LYS A 2 -23.09 2.56 4.74
C LYS A 2 -22.17 2.42 3.52
N TYR A 3 -22.15 1.25 2.87
CA TYR A 3 -21.27 0.94 1.73
C TYR A 3 -21.32 1.97 0.60
N ARG A 4 -22.51 2.46 0.24
CA ARG A 4 -22.67 3.48 -0.81
C ARG A 4 -21.94 4.79 -0.46
N SER A 5 -21.97 5.20 0.80
CA SER A 5 -21.27 6.40 1.27
C SER A 5 -19.76 6.19 1.30
N TYR A 6 -19.29 5.01 1.74
CA TYR A 6 -17.88 4.63 1.69
C TYR A 6 -17.33 4.75 0.27
N ARG A 7 -17.99 4.12 -0.70
CA ARG A 7 -17.57 4.18 -2.12
C ARG A 7 -17.53 5.60 -2.68
N LYS A 8 -18.50 6.45 -2.31
CA LYS A 8 -18.49 7.86 -2.74
C LYS A 8 -17.31 8.62 -2.16
N LYS A 9 -16.95 8.35 -0.89
CA LYS A 9 -15.76 8.91 -0.23
C LYS A 9 -14.47 8.45 -0.92
N MET A 10 -14.27 7.14 -1.05
CA MET A 10 -13.07 6.55 -1.65
C MET A 10 -12.83 6.90 -3.13
N LYS A 11 -13.85 7.38 -3.84
CA LYS A 11 -13.71 7.86 -5.23
C LYS A 11 -13.05 9.23 -5.34
N ARG A 12 -12.92 9.99 -4.25
CA ARG A 12 -12.39 11.35 -4.27
C ARG A 12 -10.87 11.30 -4.42
N LEU A 13 -10.34 12.17 -5.28
CA LEU A 13 -8.89 12.32 -5.43
C LEU A 13 -8.29 12.80 -4.10
N GLY A 14 -7.20 12.16 -3.67
CA GLY A 14 -6.54 12.46 -2.40
C GLY A 14 -7.23 11.85 -1.16
N GLU A 15 -8.32 11.11 -1.32
CA GLU A 15 -8.86 10.31 -0.21
C GLU A 15 -7.88 9.19 0.16
N TRP A 16 -7.66 9.01 1.45
CA TRP A 16 -6.71 8.03 1.95
C TRP A 16 -7.27 6.61 1.86
N GLY A 17 -6.41 5.68 1.43
CA GLY A 17 -6.67 4.26 1.54
C GLY A 17 -6.73 3.81 2.99
N ASP A 18 -7.53 2.78 3.25
CA ASP A 18 -7.67 2.14 4.55
C ASP A 18 -7.51 0.61 4.45
N HIS A 19 -7.69 -0.09 5.57
CA HIS A 19 -7.61 -1.56 5.62
C HIS A 19 -8.58 -2.25 4.65
N ILE A 20 -9.77 -1.69 4.42
CA ILE A 20 -10.75 -2.22 3.46
C ILE A 20 -10.22 -2.07 2.04
N THR A 21 -9.55 -0.95 1.74
CA THR A 21 -8.91 -0.70 0.45
C THR A 21 -7.79 -1.71 0.18
N LEU A 22 -6.97 -2.03 1.19
CA LEU A 22 -5.92 -3.05 1.07
C LEU A 22 -6.50 -4.45 0.85
N GLN A 23 -7.54 -4.84 1.59
CA GLN A 23 -8.22 -6.12 1.35
C GLN A 23 -8.81 -6.18 -0.07
N ALA A 24 -9.48 -5.11 -0.51
CA ALA A 24 -10.05 -5.04 -1.86
C ALA A 24 -8.96 -5.12 -2.94
N ALA A 25 -7.78 -4.54 -2.71
CA ALA A 25 -6.64 -4.65 -3.61
C ALA A 25 -6.07 -6.08 -3.65
N ALA A 26 -5.88 -6.71 -2.49
CA ALA A 26 -5.44 -8.10 -2.40
C ALA A 26 -6.39 -9.02 -3.19
N ASP A 27 -7.70 -8.93 -2.92
CA ASP A 27 -8.74 -9.71 -3.59
C ASP A 27 -8.77 -9.46 -5.10
N ARG A 28 -8.70 -8.18 -5.53
CA ARG A 28 -8.81 -7.80 -6.94
C ARG A 28 -7.62 -8.28 -7.77
N TYR A 29 -6.42 -8.26 -7.20
CA TYR A 29 -5.18 -8.58 -7.91
C TYR A 29 -4.66 -10.00 -7.62
N GLY A 30 -5.27 -10.74 -6.68
CA GLY A 30 -4.82 -12.08 -6.31
C GLY A 30 -3.40 -12.09 -5.75
N VAL A 31 -3.11 -11.15 -4.85
CA VAL A 31 -1.80 -10.97 -4.22
C VAL A 31 -1.92 -10.97 -2.71
N LYS A 32 -0.87 -11.42 -2.03
CA LYS A 32 -0.69 -11.19 -0.59
C LYS A 32 -0.08 -9.81 -0.39
N ILE A 33 -0.62 -9.02 0.53
CA ILE A 33 -0.01 -7.77 0.96
C ILE A 33 0.55 -7.95 2.36
N CYS A 34 1.86 -7.76 2.49
CA CYS A 34 2.61 -7.77 3.74
C CYS A 34 2.83 -6.32 4.18
N LEU A 35 2.29 -5.94 5.34
CA LEU A 35 2.35 -4.57 5.84
C LEU A 35 3.15 -4.51 7.14
N VAL A 36 4.29 -3.82 7.11
CA VAL A 36 5.07 -3.46 8.29
C VAL A 36 4.58 -2.10 8.81
N THR A 37 4.34 -1.96 10.10
CA THR A 37 3.78 -0.71 10.67
C THR A 37 4.48 -0.26 11.93
N SER A 38 4.40 1.05 12.21
CA SER A 38 4.94 1.66 13.43
C SER A 38 4.05 1.46 14.67
N PHE A 39 2.94 0.72 14.59
CA PHE A 39 2.15 0.34 15.77
C PHE A 39 2.93 -0.64 16.64
N ARG A 40 2.91 -0.44 17.96
CA ARG A 40 3.69 -1.25 18.92
C ARG A 40 3.14 -2.66 19.11
N GLU A 41 1.83 -2.83 19.05
CA GLU A 41 1.17 -4.09 19.38
C GLU A 41 1.11 -5.05 18.19
N ASN A 42 0.96 -4.51 16.97
CA ASN A 42 0.84 -5.27 15.73
C ASN A 42 1.74 -4.67 14.65
N GLY A 43 3.06 -4.83 14.78
CA GLY A 43 4.05 -4.28 13.86
C GLY A 43 4.07 -4.92 12.46
N TYR A 44 3.34 -6.02 12.27
CA TYR A 44 3.25 -6.75 11.02
C TYR A 44 1.83 -7.27 10.80
N ILE A 45 1.31 -7.09 9.59
CA ILE A 45 -0.04 -7.50 9.19
C ILE A 45 0.05 -8.19 7.82
N GLU A 46 -0.57 -9.36 7.70
CA GLU A 46 -0.75 -10.05 6.43
C GLU A 46 -2.19 -9.93 5.94
N ILE A 47 -2.34 -9.59 4.67
CA ILE A 47 -3.64 -9.47 4.01
C ILE A 47 -3.64 -10.45 2.84
N LEU A 48 -4.37 -11.54 3.02
CA LEU A 48 -4.52 -12.59 2.01
C LEU A 48 -5.74 -12.32 1.12
N PRO A 49 -5.68 -12.66 -0.17
CA PRO A 49 -6.84 -12.59 -1.04
C PRO A 49 -7.86 -13.68 -0.67
N LYS A 50 -9.14 -13.37 -0.76
CA LYS A 50 -10.21 -14.32 -0.44
C LYS A 50 -10.47 -15.30 -1.58
N GLY A 51 -10.43 -16.59 -1.26
CA GLY A 51 -10.88 -17.67 -2.15
C GLY A 51 -9.93 -18.01 -3.30
N ILE A 52 -8.71 -17.45 -3.31
CA ILE A 52 -7.67 -17.73 -4.29
C ILE A 52 -6.31 -17.81 -3.61
N GLN A 53 -5.40 -18.62 -4.16
CA GLN A 53 -4.01 -18.62 -3.71
C GLN A 53 -3.29 -17.37 -4.25
N PRO A 54 -2.51 -16.66 -3.43
CA PRO A 54 -1.79 -15.48 -3.87
C PRO A 54 -0.72 -15.84 -4.90
N SER A 55 -0.70 -15.09 -6.01
CA SER A 55 0.26 -15.27 -7.10
C SER A 55 1.65 -14.66 -6.81
N ARG A 56 1.68 -13.65 -5.93
CA ARG A 56 2.89 -12.96 -5.47
C ARG A 56 2.63 -12.22 -4.16
N GLU A 57 3.71 -11.78 -3.53
CA GLU A 57 3.69 -10.92 -2.35
C GLU A 57 4.03 -9.48 -2.71
N LEU A 58 3.36 -8.52 -2.06
CA LEU A 58 3.67 -7.09 -2.13
C LEU A 58 3.99 -6.60 -0.72
N TRP A 59 5.07 -5.84 -0.59
CA TRP A 59 5.51 -5.31 0.70
C TRP A 59 5.25 -3.82 0.80
N LEU A 60 4.64 -3.42 1.92
CA LEU A 60 4.32 -2.03 2.24
C LEU A 60 4.84 -1.70 3.65
N SER A 61 5.19 -0.43 3.86
CA SER A 61 5.33 0.13 5.20
C SER A 61 4.23 1.15 5.47
N PHE A 62 3.75 1.20 6.71
CA PHE A 62 2.82 2.21 7.19
C PHE A 62 3.42 2.94 8.39
N TRP A 63 3.78 4.21 8.19
CA TRP A 63 4.00 5.11 9.31
C TRP A 63 2.64 5.60 9.78
N SER A 64 2.24 5.15 10.97
CA SER A 64 0.90 5.34 11.50
C SER A 64 0.43 6.77 11.36
N GLU A 65 -0.73 6.94 10.72
CA GLU A 65 -1.40 8.23 10.47
C GLU A 65 -0.68 9.19 9.52
N VAL A 66 0.47 8.80 8.96
CA VAL A 66 1.29 9.69 8.11
C VAL A 66 1.47 9.21 6.69
N HIS A 67 1.88 7.96 6.45
CA HIS A 67 2.15 7.54 5.07
C HIS A 67 2.27 6.03 4.86
N TYR A 68 1.91 5.58 3.65
CA TYR A 68 2.26 4.27 3.13
C TYR A 68 3.43 4.37 2.14
N ASN A 69 4.42 3.49 2.26
CA ASN A 69 5.48 3.37 1.25
C ASN A 69 5.50 1.97 0.66
N SER A 70 6.01 1.86 -0.56
CA SER A 70 6.40 0.57 -1.12
C SER A 70 7.74 0.12 -0.54
N LEU A 71 7.80 -1.13 -0.13
CA LEU A 71 9.03 -1.81 0.26
C LEU A 71 9.42 -2.78 -0.86
N TYR A 72 10.73 -2.91 -1.06
CA TYR A 72 11.31 -3.73 -2.10
C TYR A 72 12.50 -4.48 -1.54
N GLU A 73 12.84 -5.60 -2.16
CA GLU A 73 14.08 -6.28 -1.85
C GLU A 73 15.28 -5.42 -2.26
N ILE A 74 16.39 -5.57 -1.53
CA ILE A 74 17.62 -4.85 -1.84
C ILE A 74 18.09 -5.24 -3.24
N GLY A 75 18.20 -4.25 -4.12
CA GLY A 75 18.60 -4.44 -5.52
C GLY A 75 17.46 -4.66 -6.51
N GLU A 76 16.21 -4.81 -6.05
CA GLU A 76 15.04 -5.00 -6.93
C GLU A 76 14.68 -3.71 -7.68
N VAL A 77 14.85 -2.56 -7.03
CA VAL A 77 14.60 -1.24 -7.63
C VAL A 77 15.93 -0.63 -8.06
N PRO A 78 16.06 -0.19 -9.32
CA PRO A 78 17.24 0.55 -9.75
C PRO A 78 17.48 1.77 -8.87
N ALA A 79 18.74 2.02 -8.51
CA ALA A 79 19.11 3.22 -7.77
C ALA A 79 18.56 4.45 -8.49
N ARG A 80 17.82 5.30 -7.76
CA ARG A 80 17.25 6.53 -8.34
C ARG A 80 18.38 7.36 -8.92
N VAL A 81 18.41 7.49 -10.24
CA VAL A 81 19.35 8.38 -10.92
C VAL A 81 19.00 9.80 -10.51
N ARG A 82 19.89 10.45 -9.76
CA ARG A 82 19.73 11.85 -9.37
C ARG A 82 19.68 12.70 -10.64
N ARG A 83 18.47 13.14 -11.02
CA ARG A 83 18.31 14.09 -12.13
C ARG A 83 19.13 15.33 -11.79
N LYS A 84 20.04 15.74 -12.69
CA LYS A 84 20.72 17.02 -12.58
C LYS A 84 19.62 18.09 -12.54
N LYS A 85 19.56 18.86 -11.46
CA LYS A 85 18.72 20.06 -11.42
C LYS A 85 19.40 21.04 -12.38
N HIS A 86 18.83 21.20 -13.57
CA HIS A 86 19.14 22.35 -14.40
C HIS A 86 18.50 23.53 -13.67
N TRP A 87 19.32 24.34 -13.01
CA TRP A 87 18.87 25.65 -12.57
C TRP A 87 18.64 26.46 -13.84
N LEU A 88 17.38 26.51 -14.27
CA LEU A 88 16.94 27.59 -15.15
C LEU A 88 16.99 28.84 -14.26
N PHE A 89 18.01 29.66 -14.49
CA PHE A 89 17.92 31.08 -14.17
C PHE A 89 16.72 31.67 -14.91
#